data_AF-A0A9X3XGZ2-F1
#
_entry.id   AF-A0A9X3XGZ2-F1
#
_cell.length_a   1.000
_cell.length_b   1.000
_cell.length_c   1.000
_cell.angle_alpha   90.00
_cell.angle_beta   90.00
_cell.angle_gamma   90.00
#
_symmetry.space_group_name_H-M   'P 1'
#
loop_
_entity.id
_entity.type
_entity.pdbx_description
1 polymer ?
#
loop_
_entity_poly.entity_id
_entity_poly.type
_entity_poly.pdbx_seq_one_letter_code
_entity_poly.pdbx_strand_id
1 'polypeptide(L)'
;MRIRNFFIHLLPLVAAPFWGCTLEPFPAVVPDAPDGGGGSGGAGGDGGVIDLGPNELPCDVREVVEQVCSNCHSSPVAAGAPAPLLSRHDFLAPHMSSGKTVGKRSLERMKSAVAPMPPFSEPPASAGQVAVFEQWVAAGMPPGTCGAIPAKPAETTCASDKTWDPNATPTAQMNPGLACRACHKTQASNFNYFFMGTVFPAFHEKDLCMSPPPPGAKVEILDAMGKVTMTLTPNAAGNFMSSAVAAGVPVPYTARLVANGLTRSMNGPQTDGDCNKCHTEQGTEGAPGRLVWPRSYDAPPPPTPPVLVGLIPMGDALHVTWTAAGCDKILLFRNENGGAFSLVYTLGGSTIEQHDDGAYSSATVYCYRAQCKAGGIASVDSNELCGSP
;
A
#
# COMPACT_ATOMS: atom_id res chain seq x y z
N MET A 1 31.70 55.67 -43.62
CA MET A 1 32.10 54.36 -43.07
C MET A 1 32.73 54.61 -41.70
N ARG A 2 31.95 54.54 -40.61
CA ARG A 2 32.40 54.89 -39.25
C ARG A 2 32.04 53.78 -38.28
N ILE A 3 33.07 53.36 -37.56
CA ILE A 3 33.10 52.37 -36.48
C ILE A 3 32.21 52.83 -35.34
N ARG A 4 31.46 51.91 -34.72
CA ARG A 4 30.90 52.09 -33.37
C ARG A 4 31.01 50.81 -32.57
N ASN A 5 31.82 50.90 -31.52
CA ASN A 5 32.02 49.94 -30.43
C ASN A 5 30.69 49.54 -29.76
N PHE A 6 30.51 48.26 -29.50
CA PHE A 6 29.51 47.74 -28.57
C PHE A 6 30.17 47.46 -27.22
N PHE A 7 29.73 48.19 -26.19
CA PHE A 7 30.03 47.96 -24.80
C PHE A 7 29.12 46.84 -24.24
N ILE A 8 29.73 45.88 -23.56
CA ILE A 8 29.07 44.79 -22.83
C ILE A 8 28.67 45.32 -21.45
N HIS A 9 27.38 45.27 -21.11
CA HIS A 9 26.90 45.52 -19.75
C HIS A 9 26.82 44.22 -18.95
N LEU A 10 27.64 44.14 -17.91
CA LEU A 10 27.54 43.18 -16.81
C LEU A 10 26.32 43.53 -15.94
N LEU A 11 25.39 42.60 -15.72
CA LEU A 11 24.39 42.68 -14.65
C LEU A 11 24.86 41.88 -13.43
N PRO A 12 24.69 42.38 -12.20
CA PRO A 12 25.07 41.67 -10.99
C PRO A 12 24.02 40.62 -10.58
N LEU A 13 24.51 39.45 -10.16
CA LEU A 13 23.73 38.38 -9.53
C LEU A 13 23.30 38.85 -8.13
N VAL A 14 21.99 38.93 -7.88
CA VAL A 14 21.43 39.13 -6.53
C VAL A 14 21.28 37.75 -5.88
N ALA A 15 22.07 37.49 -4.84
CA ALA A 15 21.95 36.31 -4.00
C ALA A 15 20.75 36.46 -3.05
N ALA A 16 19.82 35.50 -3.09
CA ALA A 16 18.74 35.38 -2.12
C ALA A 16 19.25 34.66 -0.85
N PRO A 17 18.83 35.09 0.36
CA PRO A 17 19.30 34.49 1.61
C PRO A 17 18.64 33.13 1.87
N PHE A 18 19.49 32.14 2.15
CA PHE A 18 19.13 30.86 2.72
C PHE A 18 18.62 31.07 4.16
N TRP A 19 17.34 30.81 4.42
CA TRP A 19 16.86 30.55 5.77
C TRP A 19 17.22 29.11 6.15
N GLY A 20 18.31 28.98 6.91
CA GLY A 20 18.65 27.77 7.63
C GLY A 20 17.77 27.65 8.88
N CYS A 21 17.08 26.52 8.99
CA CYS A 21 16.49 26.07 10.25
C CYS A 21 17.61 25.68 11.22
N THR A 22 17.77 26.46 12.29
CA THR A 22 18.56 26.08 13.46
C THR A 22 17.81 25.00 14.25
N LEU A 23 18.49 23.89 14.49
CA LEU A 23 18.07 22.83 15.41
C LEU A 23 18.21 23.34 16.85
N GLU A 24 17.10 23.54 17.56
CA GLU A 24 17.11 23.61 19.02
C GLU A 24 16.94 22.19 19.61
N PRO A 25 17.71 21.81 20.64
CA PRO A 25 17.66 20.48 21.23
C PRO A 25 16.43 20.31 22.13
N PHE A 26 15.70 19.21 21.92
CA PHE A 26 14.59 18.75 22.76
C PHE A 26 15.07 18.42 24.19
N PRO A 27 14.36 18.85 25.25
CA PRO A 27 14.66 18.42 26.61
C PRO A 27 14.25 16.96 26.85
N ALA A 28 15.05 16.30 27.68
CA ALA A 28 14.98 14.88 28.01
C ALA A 28 13.70 14.47 28.75
N VAL A 29 13.24 13.26 28.43
CA VAL A 29 12.17 12.52 29.12
C VAL A 29 12.65 12.13 30.52
N VAL A 30 11.91 12.54 31.55
CA VAL A 30 12.04 12.03 32.93
C VAL A 30 10.97 10.95 33.16
N PRO A 31 11.31 9.78 33.77
CA PRO A 31 10.35 8.74 34.07
C PRO A 31 9.59 9.02 35.38
N ASP A 32 8.29 8.72 35.38
CA ASP A 32 7.38 8.86 36.51
C ASP A 32 7.70 7.88 37.66
N ALA A 33 7.65 8.39 38.88
CA ALA A 33 7.50 7.62 40.12
C ALA A 33 6.13 7.96 40.75
N PRO A 34 5.42 7.00 41.36
CA PRO A 34 4.10 7.25 41.92
C PRO A 34 4.22 7.74 43.37
N ASP A 35 3.39 8.70 43.77
CA ASP A 35 2.82 8.74 45.12
C ASP A 35 1.63 9.69 45.22
N GLY A 36 0.65 9.28 46.02
CA GLY A 36 -0.59 10.01 46.28
C GLY A 36 -0.49 11.05 47.40
N GLY A 37 -1.62 11.71 47.66
CA GLY A 37 -1.85 12.51 48.87
C GLY A 37 -2.48 13.87 48.57
N GLY A 38 -3.73 14.06 49.02
CA GLY A 38 -4.57 15.22 48.73
C GLY A 38 -4.15 16.56 49.37
N GLY A 39 -4.80 17.64 48.90
CA GLY A 39 -4.77 18.94 49.61
C GLY A 39 -5.10 20.18 48.76
N SER A 40 -6.40 20.47 48.61
CA SER A 40 -7.10 21.76 48.44
C SER A 40 -6.37 23.04 47.99
N GLY A 41 -7.01 23.74 47.04
CA GLY A 41 -7.20 25.20 47.12
C GLY A 41 -6.44 26.05 46.10
N GLY A 42 -7.00 26.22 44.90
CA GLY A 42 -6.55 27.23 43.95
C GLY A 42 -7.62 27.52 42.91
N ALA A 43 -8.37 28.60 43.11
CA ALA A 43 -9.30 29.13 42.11
C ALA A 43 -8.51 29.70 40.93
N GLY A 44 -8.52 28.98 39.80
CA GLY A 44 -8.03 29.42 38.50
C GLY A 44 -9.05 28.98 37.46
N GLY A 45 -9.52 29.90 36.63
CA GLY A 45 -10.70 29.73 35.77
C GLY A 45 -10.63 28.48 34.89
N ASP A 46 -11.66 27.63 35.03
CA ASP A 46 -11.94 26.54 34.11
C ASP A 46 -12.14 27.09 32.69
N GLY A 47 -11.13 26.94 31.85
CA GLY A 47 -11.38 26.71 30.43
C GLY A 47 -12.14 25.40 30.34
N GLY A 48 -13.47 25.48 30.43
CA GLY A 48 -14.35 24.32 30.59
C GLY A 48 -13.96 23.21 29.64
N VAL A 49 -13.46 22.10 30.21
CA VAL A 49 -13.27 20.87 29.46
C VAL A 49 -14.66 20.43 29.05
N ILE A 50 -14.99 20.65 27.78
CA ILE A 50 -16.26 20.21 27.22
C ILE A 50 -16.22 18.68 27.30
N ASP A 51 -17.06 18.10 28.16
CA ASP A 51 -17.23 16.65 28.17
C ASP A 51 -17.85 16.24 26.82
N LEU A 52 -17.00 15.69 25.95
CA LEU A 52 -17.40 15.22 24.62
C LEU A 52 -18.14 13.88 24.70
N GLY A 53 -18.28 13.29 25.90
CA GLY A 53 -18.82 11.97 26.12
C GLY A 53 -17.82 10.85 25.75
N PRO A 54 -18.31 9.61 25.58
CA PRO A 54 -17.45 8.46 25.33
C PRO A 54 -16.60 8.61 24.05
N ASN A 55 -15.36 8.11 24.05
CA ASN A 55 -14.39 8.34 22.95
C ASN A 55 -14.37 7.20 21.90
N GLU A 56 -15.29 6.26 22.00
CA GLU A 56 -15.31 5.08 21.16
C GLU A 56 -15.99 5.34 19.81
N LEU A 57 -15.45 4.72 18.76
CA LEU A 57 -16.03 4.71 17.44
C LEU A 57 -17.07 3.56 17.32
N PRO A 58 -18.15 3.75 16.55
CA PRO A 58 -18.95 2.65 16.04
C PRO A 58 -18.10 1.68 15.22
N CYS A 59 -18.44 0.39 15.21
CA CYS A 59 -17.59 -0.64 14.61
C CYS A 59 -17.41 -0.49 13.09
N ASP A 60 -18.49 -0.16 12.40
CA ASP A 60 -18.49 0.14 10.96
C ASP A 60 -17.66 1.40 10.63
N VAL A 61 -17.78 2.46 11.44
CA VAL A 61 -16.96 3.66 11.31
C VAL A 61 -15.49 3.36 11.59
N ARG A 62 -15.21 2.59 12.65
CA ARG A 62 -13.84 2.20 13.01
C ARG A 62 -13.18 1.45 11.85
N GLU A 63 -13.90 0.53 11.21
CA GLU A 63 -13.40 -0.20 10.04
C GLU A 63 -13.03 0.76 8.89
N VAL A 64 -13.90 1.73 8.57
CA VAL A 64 -13.59 2.75 7.55
C VAL A 64 -12.32 3.53 7.92
N VAL A 65 -12.21 3.95 9.19
CA VAL A 65 -11.06 4.71 9.68
C VAL A 65 -9.77 3.90 9.60
N GLU A 66 -9.79 2.62 9.98
CA GLU A 66 -8.63 1.73 9.91
C GLU A 66 -8.19 1.44 8.47
N GLN A 67 -9.13 1.30 7.53
CA GLN A 67 -8.79 0.95 6.14
C GLN A 67 -8.35 2.16 5.30
N VAL A 68 -8.92 3.33 5.57
CA VAL A 68 -8.78 4.52 4.70
C VAL A 68 -7.97 5.61 5.38
N CYS A 69 -8.31 6.00 6.60
CA CYS A 69 -7.81 7.22 7.24
C CYS A 69 -6.46 7.02 7.95
N SER A 70 -6.32 5.93 8.70
CA SER A 70 -5.19 5.71 9.63
C SER A 70 -3.84 5.60 8.94
N ASN A 71 -3.78 5.25 7.65
CA ASN A 71 -2.54 5.19 6.87
C ASN A 71 -1.79 6.54 6.79
N CYS A 72 -2.51 7.65 6.93
CA CYS A 72 -1.92 9.01 6.96
C CYS A 72 -2.20 9.72 8.28
N HIS A 73 -3.34 9.43 8.90
CA HIS A 73 -3.81 10.06 10.13
C HIS A 73 -3.56 9.20 11.38
N SER A 74 -2.46 8.44 11.38
CA SER A 74 -1.92 7.73 12.56
C SER A 74 -1.28 8.71 13.56
N SER A 75 -0.69 8.17 14.63
CA SER A 75 0.07 8.95 15.61
C SER A 75 1.45 8.33 15.81
N PRO A 76 2.54 8.93 15.31
CA PRO A 76 2.60 10.22 14.62
C PRO A 76 1.95 10.20 13.23
N VAL A 77 1.47 11.36 12.78
CA VAL A 77 0.87 11.53 11.44
C VAL A 77 1.91 11.37 10.32
N ALA A 78 1.46 10.95 9.15
CA ALA A 78 2.29 10.77 7.95
C ALA A 78 1.76 11.57 6.76
N ALA A 79 2.56 11.68 5.68
CA ALA A 79 2.19 12.31 4.41
C ALA A 79 1.58 13.72 4.50
N GLY A 80 1.97 14.50 5.50
CA GLY A 80 1.48 15.87 5.69
C GLY A 80 0.05 15.97 6.23
N ALA A 81 -0.50 14.88 6.78
CA ALA A 81 -1.76 14.93 7.51
C ALA A 81 -1.66 15.89 8.71
N PRO A 82 -2.67 16.75 8.96
CA PRO A 82 -2.57 17.80 9.97
C PRO A 82 -2.80 17.32 11.41
N ALA A 83 -3.46 16.19 11.60
CA ALA A 83 -3.81 15.64 12.91
C ALA A 83 -4.18 14.14 12.80
N PRO A 84 -4.07 13.38 13.90
CA PRO A 84 -4.61 12.03 14.00
C PRO A 84 -6.13 12.00 13.80
N LEU A 85 -6.64 10.88 13.29
CA LEU A 85 -8.07 10.60 13.11
C LEU A 85 -8.38 9.19 13.62
N LEU A 86 -8.08 8.91 14.89
CA LEU A 86 -8.06 7.56 15.44
C LEU A 86 -9.19 7.30 16.44
N SER A 87 -9.84 8.36 16.90
CA SER A 87 -10.85 8.31 17.96
C SER A 87 -12.03 9.21 17.65
N ARG A 88 -13.15 9.01 18.36
CA ARG A 88 -14.34 9.87 18.20
C ARG A 88 -14.05 11.33 18.54
N HIS A 89 -13.23 11.57 19.57
CA HIS A 89 -12.85 12.92 19.99
C HIS A 89 -12.03 13.64 18.93
N ASP A 90 -11.18 12.94 18.17
CA ASP A 90 -10.45 13.53 17.04
C ASP A 90 -11.42 14.11 15.99
N PHE A 91 -12.53 13.40 15.72
CA PHE A 91 -13.54 13.86 14.77
C PHE A 91 -14.47 14.95 15.34
N LEU A 92 -14.66 15.00 16.66
CA LEU A 92 -15.41 16.07 17.33
C LEU A 92 -14.61 17.36 17.50
N ALA A 93 -13.28 17.27 17.45
CA ALA A 93 -12.40 18.42 17.59
C ALA A 93 -12.77 19.54 16.58
N PRO A 94 -12.62 20.81 16.98
CA PRO A 94 -12.88 21.94 16.09
C PRO A 94 -11.84 21.99 14.96
N HIS A 95 -12.29 22.15 13.72
CA HIS A 95 -11.41 22.40 12.59
C HIS A 95 -11.09 23.91 12.50
N MET A 96 -9.82 24.24 12.74
CA MET A 96 -9.33 25.60 13.04
C MET A 96 -9.77 26.70 12.05
N SER A 97 -9.98 26.38 10.77
CA SER A 97 -10.26 27.39 9.74
C SER A 97 -11.70 27.41 9.21
N SER A 98 -12.58 26.51 9.66
CA SER A 98 -13.91 26.36 9.05
C SER A 98 -15.10 26.52 10.00
N GLY A 99 -14.87 26.57 11.31
CA GLY A 99 -15.96 26.53 12.30
C GLY A 99 -16.74 25.20 12.36
N LYS A 100 -16.32 24.19 11.57
CA LYS A 100 -16.88 22.83 11.58
C LYS A 100 -16.07 21.94 12.51
N THR A 101 -16.60 20.77 12.85
CA THR A 101 -15.79 19.71 13.45
C THR A 101 -14.89 19.07 12.40
N VAL A 102 -13.81 18.44 12.82
CA VAL A 102 -12.90 17.67 11.96
C VAL A 102 -13.67 16.59 11.19
N GLY A 103 -14.61 15.87 11.80
CA GLY A 103 -15.43 14.86 11.11
C GLY A 103 -16.25 15.42 9.95
N LYS A 104 -16.90 16.57 10.13
CA LYS A 104 -17.61 17.26 9.04
C LYS A 104 -16.67 17.68 7.92
N ARG A 105 -15.49 18.21 8.27
CA ARG A 105 -14.47 18.59 7.27
C ARG A 105 -13.91 17.37 6.53
N SER A 106 -13.68 16.26 7.23
CA SER A 106 -13.22 15.00 6.65
C SER A 106 -14.21 14.47 5.62
N LEU A 107 -15.51 14.44 5.94
CA LEU A 107 -16.55 14.03 4.99
C LEU A 107 -16.59 14.92 3.74
N GLU A 108 -16.46 16.23 3.91
CA GLU A 108 -16.38 17.16 2.76
C GLU A 108 -15.20 16.86 1.85
N ARG A 109 -14.04 16.52 2.43
CA ARG A 109 -12.86 16.13 1.65
C ARG A 109 -13.02 14.76 1.03
N MET A 110 -13.65 13.79 1.69
CA MET A 110 -13.97 12.49 1.09
C MET A 110 -14.81 12.61 -0.18
N LYS A 111 -15.64 13.66 -0.27
CA LYS A 111 -16.51 13.94 -1.42
C LYS A 111 -15.95 14.99 -2.40
N SER A 112 -14.78 15.56 -2.12
CA SER A 112 -14.26 16.69 -2.88
C SER A 112 -13.57 16.23 -4.16
N ALA A 113 -14.04 16.70 -5.31
CA ALA A 113 -13.37 16.48 -6.60
C ALA A 113 -12.14 17.38 -6.82
N VAL A 114 -11.85 18.32 -5.91
CA VAL A 114 -10.77 19.32 -6.08
C VAL A 114 -9.63 19.09 -5.08
N ALA A 115 -9.95 18.71 -3.85
CA ALA A 115 -8.98 18.47 -2.79
C ALA A 115 -9.43 17.25 -1.96
N PRO A 116 -9.48 16.05 -2.58
CA PRO A 116 -10.00 14.86 -1.94
C PRO A 116 -9.18 14.44 -0.73
N MET A 117 -9.81 13.65 0.14
CA MET A 117 -9.15 12.86 1.17
C MET A 117 -9.79 11.46 1.16
N PRO A 118 -9.08 10.39 0.73
CA PRO A 118 -7.66 10.34 0.40
C PRO A 118 -7.23 11.27 -0.75
N PRO A 119 -5.97 11.77 -0.78
CA PRO A 119 -5.49 12.63 -1.87
C PRO A 119 -5.44 11.87 -3.20
N PHE A 120 -5.33 12.56 -4.34
CA PHE A 120 -5.37 11.93 -5.68
C PHE A 120 -4.28 10.87 -5.95
N SER A 121 -3.19 10.88 -5.19
CA SER A 121 -2.19 9.80 -5.21
C SER A 121 -2.70 8.51 -4.61
N GLU A 122 -3.86 8.51 -3.98
CA GLU A 122 -4.45 7.37 -3.30
C GLU A 122 -5.83 7.01 -3.87
N PRO A 123 -6.20 5.73 -3.82
CA PRO A 123 -7.55 5.33 -4.17
C PRO A 123 -8.59 6.08 -3.34
N PRO A 124 -9.66 6.61 -3.96
CA PRO A 124 -10.75 7.20 -3.22
C PRO A 124 -11.44 6.14 -2.37
N ALA A 125 -11.98 6.53 -1.22
CA ALA A 125 -12.84 5.65 -0.42
C ALA A 125 -14.04 5.16 -1.26
N SER A 126 -14.50 3.94 -0.97
CA SER A 126 -15.65 3.34 -1.66
C SER A 126 -16.93 4.12 -1.40
N ALA A 127 -17.92 3.99 -2.28
CA ALA A 127 -19.23 4.63 -2.06
C ALA A 127 -19.87 4.15 -0.74
N GLY A 128 -19.68 2.87 -0.39
CA GLY A 128 -20.14 2.29 0.87
C GLY A 128 -19.43 2.88 2.10
N GLN A 129 -18.10 3.01 2.05
CA GLN A 129 -17.31 3.62 3.12
C GLN A 129 -17.69 5.09 3.33
N VAL A 130 -17.90 5.85 2.25
CA VAL A 130 -18.38 7.24 2.31
C VAL A 130 -19.77 7.30 2.94
N ALA A 131 -20.68 6.40 2.57
CA ALA A 131 -22.04 6.36 3.11
C ALA A 131 -22.07 6.06 4.62
N VAL A 132 -21.27 5.08 5.08
CA VAL A 132 -21.11 4.77 6.52
C VAL A 132 -20.64 6.01 7.29
N PHE A 133 -19.56 6.64 6.81
CA PHE A 133 -19.01 7.82 7.47
C PHE A 133 -19.97 9.01 7.44
N GLU A 134 -20.68 9.22 6.32
CA GLU A 134 -21.69 10.26 6.18
C GLU A 134 -22.85 10.09 7.17
N GLN A 135 -23.41 8.89 7.28
CA GLN A 135 -24.51 8.60 8.19
C GLN A 135 -24.11 8.88 9.64
N TRP A 136 -22.90 8.47 10.03
CA TRP A 136 -22.38 8.73 11.36
C TRP A 136 -22.18 10.23 11.64
N VAL A 137 -21.61 10.98 10.68
CA VAL A 137 -21.44 12.44 10.80
C VAL A 137 -22.80 13.15 10.87
N ALA A 138 -23.78 12.73 10.06
CA ALA A 138 -25.13 13.29 10.06
C ALA A 138 -25.88 13.04 11.37
N ALA A 139 -25.63 11.90 12.02
CA ALA A 139 -26.17 11.56 13.35
C ALA A 139 -25.51 12.33 14.51
N GLY A 140 -24.58 13.25 14.23
CA GLY A 140 -23.86 13.99 15.26
C GLY A 140 -22.68 13.23 15.86
N MET A 141 -22.16 12.23 15.14
CA MET A 141 -21.07 11.36 15.57
C MET A 141 -21.33 10.75 16.96
N PRO A 142 -22.39 9.94 17.15
CA PRO A 142 -22.63 9.26 18.42
C PRO A 142 -21.49 8.28 18.73
N PRO A 143 -21.21 8.01 20.03
CA PRO A 143 -20.22 7.02 20.42
C PRO A 143 -20.66 5.60 20.04
N GLY A 144 -19.68 4.74 19.81
CA GLY A 144 -19.90 3.32 19.59
C GLY A 144 -19.40 2.44 20.73
N THR A 145 -19.16 1.17 20.42
CA THR A 145 -18.68 0.17 21.38
C THR A 145 -17.36 -0.47 20.95
N CYS A 146 -16.82 -0.08 19.79
CA CYS A 146 -15.63 -0.69 19.22
C CYS A 146 -14.32 -0.02 19.68
N GLY A 147 -14.36 0.85 20.68
CA GLY A 147 -13.16 1.53 21.17
C GLY A 147 -12.62 2.60 20.21
N ALA A 148 -11.50 3.22 20.60
CA ALA A 148 -10.68 4.04 19.73
C ALA A 148 -9.55 3.19 19.11
N ILE A 149 -9.02 3.62 17.97
CA ILE A 149 -7.83 3.02 17.37
C ILE A 149 -6.61 3.47 18.20
N PRO A 150 -5.70 2.57 18.61
CA PRO A 150 -4.54 2.94 19.41
C PRO A 150 -3.67 4.00 18.72
N ALA A 151 -3.29 5.03 19.47
CA ALA A 151 -2.40 6.10 19.01
C ALA A 151 -0.95 5.62 18.96
N LYS A 152 -0.62 4.86 17.92
CA LYS A 152 0.73 4.35 17.63
C LYS A 152 1.04 4.48 16.14
N PRO A 153 2.32 4.37 15.74
CA PRO A 153 2.67 4.21 14.33
C PRO A 153 1.84 3.09 13.71
N ALA A 154 1.52 3.21 12.42
CA ALA A 154 0.72 2.19 11.77
C ALA A 154 1.45 0.84 11.86
N GLU A 155 0.70 -0.21 12.20
CA GLU A 155 1.26 -1.53 12.42
C GLU A 155 1.94 -2.05 11.15
N THR A 156 3.16 -2.56 11.30
CA THR A 156 3.88 -3.16 10.18
C THR A 156 3.57 -4.65 10.07
N THR A 157 3.21 -5.09 8.87
CA THR A 157 2.78 -6.47 8.61
C THR A 157 3.55 -7.07 7.44
N CYS A 158 3.26 -8.32 7.13
CA CYS A 158 3.72 -8.98 5.92
C CYS A 158 2.49 -9.60 5.25
N ALA A 159 1.76 -8.88 4.40
CA ALA A 159 0.44 -9.36 3.97
C ALA A 159 0.53 -10.64 3.10
N SER A 160 1.71 -10.95 2.59
CA SER A 160 1.99 -12.20 1.88
C SER A 160 2.34 -13.37 2.80
N ASP A 161 2.59 -13.11 4.09
CA ASP A 161 3.19 -14.03 5.06
C ASP A 161 4.52 -14.67 4.60
N LYS A 162 5.18 -14.06 3.60
CA LYS A 162 6.44 -14.55 3.04
C LYS A 162 7.52 -13.51 3.21
N THR A 163 8.62 -13.93 3.81
CA THR A 163 9.82 -13.11 3.96
C THR A 163 10.94 -13.63 3.07
N TRP A 164 11.78 -12.70 2.62
CA TRP A 164 12.97 -12.98 1.85
C TRP A 164 14.03 -13.58 2.77
N ASP A 165 14.50 -14.79 2.42
CA ASP A 165 15.60 -15.48 3.08
C ASP A 165 16.83 -15.50 2.15
N PRO A 166 17.98 -14.95 2.56
CA PRO A 166 19.20 -14.96 1.75
C PRO A 166 19.69 -16.37 1.36
N ASN A 167 19.32 -17.41 2.10
CA ASN A 167 19.76 -18.80 1.86
C ASN A 167 18.78 -19.59 0.97
N ALA A 168 17.50 -19.22 0.96
CA ALA A 168 16.45 -19.94 0.26
C ALA A 168 15.93 -19.19 -0.98
N THR A 169 16.19 -17.89 -1.09
CA THR A 169 15.60 -17.03 -2.11
C THR A 169 16.59 -16.78 -3.24
N PRO A 170 16.18 -16.91 -4.52
CA PRO A 170 17.05 -16.59 -5.65
C PRO A 170 17.66 -15.19 -5.51
N THR A 171 18.98 -15.10 -5.68
CA THR A 171 19.71 -13.82 -5.56
C THR A 171 19.14 -12.74 -6.48
N ALA A 172 18.63 -13.12 -7.66
CA ALA A 172 17.98 -12.22 -8.61
C ALA A 172 16.74 -11.50 -8.07
N GLN A 173 16.10 -12.02 -7.01
CA GLN A 173 14.94 -11.37 -6.41
C GLN A 173 15.33 -10.15 -5.58
N MET A 174 16.54 -10.11 -5.01
CA MET A 174 17.05 -9.09 -4.09
C MET A 174 16.18 -8.90 -2.84
N ASN A 175 16.71 -8.23 -1.83
CA ASN A 175 16.07 -7.98 -0.53
C ASN A 175 14.99 -6.88 -0.62
N PRO A 176 13.68 -7.24 -0.53
CA PRO A 176 12.58 -6.27 -0.68
C PRO A 176 12.53 -5.24 0.45
N GLY A 177 12.03 -4.04 0.16
CA GLY A 177 11.77 -2.98 1.13
C GLY A 177 12.99 -2.15 1.54
N LEU A 178 14.21 -2.65 1.38
CA LEU A 178 15.42 -1.94 1.77
C LEU A 178 15.83 -0.87 0.74
N ALA A 179 16.55 0.17 1.21
CA ALA A 179 17.12 1.22 0.36
C ALA A 179 18.23 0.63 -0.54
N CYS A 180 17.89 0.40 -1.80
CA CYS A 180 18.69 -0.44 -2.68
C CYS A 180 19.99 0.26 -3.05
N ARG A 181 19.91 1.54 -3.44
CA ARG A 181 21.08 2.29 -3.95
C ARG A 181 22.05 2.63 -2.84
N ALA A 182 21.56 2.89 -1.63
CA ALA A 182 22.40 3.07 -0.46
C ALA A 182 23.34 1.87 -0.23
N CYS A 183 22.80 0.64 -0.34
CA CYS A 183 23.58 -0.59 -0.23
C CYS A 183 24.49 -0.83 -1.45
N HIS A 184 23.93 -0.70 -2.66
CA HIS A 184 24.68 -0.93 -3.89
C HIS A 184 25.83 0.06 -4.09
N LYS A 185 25.73 1.30 -3.60
CA LYS A 185 26.82 2.28 -3.67
C LYS A 185 28.10 1.80 -2.97
N THR A 186 27.98 1.02 -1.89
CA THR A 186 29.13 0.57 -1.09
C THR A 186 29.55 -0.86 -1.38
N GLN A 187 28.60 -1.75 -1.70
CA GLN A 187 28.88 -3.19 -1.82
C GLN A 187 28.92 -3.69 -3.26
N ALA A 188 28.26 -2.99 -4.19
CA ALA A 188 28.03 -3.50 -5.54
C ALA A 188 27.79 -2.34 -6.54
N SER A 189 28.74 -1.41 -6.62
CA SER A 189 28.57 -0.12 -7.32
C SER A 189 28.24 -0.26 -8.81
N ASN A 190 28.71 -1.33 -9.44
CA ASN A 190 28.39 -1.67 -10.83
C ASN A 190 26.90 -1.99 -11.06
N PHE A 191 26.16 -2.29 -10.00
CA PHE A 191 24.72 -2.60 -10.01
C PHE A 191 23.89 -1.53 -9.28
N ASN A 192 24.46 -0.35 -9.04
CA ASN A 192 23.76 0.79 -8.43
C ASN A 192 22.89 1.52 -9.45
N TYR A 193 21.91 0.81 -10.00
CA TYR A 193 20.99 1.35 -10.99
C TYR A 193 20.22 2.56 -10.46
N PHE A 194 19.86 3.49 -11.35
CA PHE A 194 19.33 4.78 -10.93
C PHE A 194 17.97 4.67 -10.26
N PHE A 195 17.03 3.94 -10.87
CA PHE A 195 15.72 3.67 -10.28
C PHE A 195 15.74 2.29 -9.66
N MET A 196 15.48 2.20 -8.35
CA MET A 196 15.36 0.94 -7.63
C MET A 196 14.32 1.07 -6.53
N GLY A 197 13.53 0.03 -6.31
CA GLY A 197 12.57 0.01 -5.22
C GLY A 197 11.73 -1.25 -5.20
N THR A 198 10.75 -1.26 -4.29
CA THR A 198 9.86 -2.40 -4.07
C THR A 198 8.42 -1.92 -4.00
N VAL A 199 7.50 -2.62 -4.67
CA VAL A 199 6.06 -2.36 -4.60
C VAL A 199 5.36 -3.49 -3.84
N PHE A 200 4.41 -3.12 -2.99
CA PHE A 200 3.75 -3.93 -1.99
C PHE A 200 2.22 -3.89 -2.12
N PRO A 201 1.47 -4.76 -1.43
CA PRO A 201 0.01 -4.74 -1.42
C PRO A 201 -0.56 -3.83 -0.30
N ALA A 202 0.26 -3.41 0.68
CA ALA A 202 -0.12 -2.51 1.77
C ALA A 202 0.98 -1.48 2.12
N PHE A 203 0.60 -0.38 2.79
CA PHE A 203 1.49 0.76 3.09
C PHE A 203 2.57 0.45 4.11
N HIS A 204 2.31 -0.47 5.02
CA HIS A 204 3.15 -0.70 6.19
C HIS A 204 3.70 -2.12 6.16
N GLU A 205 4.26 -2.52 5.03
CA GLU A 205 4.91 -3.82 4.89
C GLU A 205 6.33 -3.77 5.43
N LYS A 206 6.69 -4.80 6.21
CA LYS A 206 8.03 -4.92 6.79
C LYS A 206 9.09 -5.03 5.71
N ASP A 207 10.30 -4.60 6.04
CA ASP A 207 11.48 -4.95 5.25
C ASP A 207 11.52 -6.47 5.06
N LEU A 208 12.01 -6.88 3.89
CA LEU A 208 12.12 -8.27 3.46
C LEU A 208 10.79 -8.98 3.14
N CYS A 209 9.64 -8.33 3.22
CA CYS A 209 8.38 -8.94 2.77
C CYS A 209 8.38 -9.17 1.26
N MET A 210 8.15 -10.42 0.84
CA MET A 210 8.06 -10.78 -0.56
C MET A 210 6.64 -10.58 -1.05
N SER A 211 6.45 -9.71 -2.04
CA SER A 211 5.13 -9.50 -2.63
C SER A 211 5.17 -9.67 -4.15
N PRO A 212 4.70 -10.82 -4.67
CA PRO A 212 4.56 -10.98 -6.11
C PRO A 212 3.62 -9.90 -6.69
N PRO A 213 4.01 -9.22 -7.76
CA PRO A 213 3.18 -8.20 -8.38
C PRO A 213 1.94 -8.83 -9.03
N PRO A 214 0.80 -8.10 -9.11
CA PRO A 214 -0.33 -8.53 -9.92
C PRO A 214 0.08 -8.79 -11.37
N PRO A 215 -0.59 -9.72 -12.08
CA PRO A 215 -0.28 -10.00 -13.49
C PRO A 215 -0.31 -8.72 -14.35
N GLY A 216 0.78 -8.49 -15.10
CA GLY A 216 0.92 -7.33 -15.98
C GLY A 216 1.16 -6.00 -15.28
N ALA A 217 1.46 -6.00 -13.97
CA ALA A 217 1.76 -4.78 -13.24
C ALA A 217 3.07 -4.11 -13.70
N LYS A 218 3.09 -2.78 -13.64
CA LYS A 218 4.18 -1.94 -14.15
C LYS A 218 4.47 -0.78 -13.20
N VAL A 219 5.72 -0.33 -13.23
CA VAL A 219 6.16 0.94 -12.64
C VAL A 219 6.58 1.85 -13.78
N GLU A 220 5.86 2.93 -14.00
CA GLU A 220 6.15 3.92 -15.04
C GLU A 220 6.85 5.13 -14.41
N ILE A 221 7.91 5.61 -15.06
CA ILE A 221 8.59 6.86 -14.72
C ILE A 221 8.15 7.93 -15.71
N LEU A 222 7.74 9.08 -15.20
CA LEU A 222 7.15 10.18 -15.95
C LEU A 222 8.02 11.42 -15.82
N ASP A 223 8.14 12.19 -16.89
CA ASP A 223 8.75 13.53 -16.83
C ASP A 223 7.82 14.57 -16.18
N ALA A 224 8.30 15.80 -16.05
CA ALA A 224 7.53 16.92 -15.49
C ALA A 224 6.24 17.26 -16.26
N MET A 225 6.10 16.80 -17.51
CA MET A 225 4.88 16.97 -18.32
C MET A 225 3.93 15.77 -18.23
N GLY A 226 4.27 14.75 -17.44
CA GLY A 226 3.46 13.53 -17.30
C GLY A 226 3.63 12.55 -18.46
N LYS A 227 4.68 12.68 -19.28
CA LYS A 227 4.97 11.70 -20.33
C LYS A 227 5.75 10.53 -19.74
N VAL A 228 5.31 9.30 -20.04
CA VAL A 228 6.06 8.09 -19.68
C VAL A 228 7.38 8.06 -20.45
N THR A 229 8.48 8.02 -19.71
CA THR A 229 9.86 7.99 -20.25
C THR A 229 10.53 6.65 -20.03
N MET A 230 10.08 5.87 -19.05
CA MET A 230 10.58 4.53 -18.76
C MET A 230 9.47 3.67 -18.14
N THR A 231 9.48 2.38 -18.44
CA THR A 231 8.58 1.38 -17.83
C THR A 231 9.42 0.25 -17.26
N LEU A 232 9.25 -0.02 -15.97
CA LEU A 232 9.95 -1.05 -15.22
C LEU A 232 8.96 -2.16 -14.85
N THR A 233 9.45 -3.40 -14.86
CA THR A 233 8.67 -4.58 -14.49
C THR A 233 9.19 -5.12 -13.17
N PRO A 234 8.36 -5.18 -12.11
CA PRO A 234 8.77 -5.81 -10.87
C PRO A 234 8.94 -7.31 -11.02
N ASN A 235 9.88 -7.88 -10.27
CA ASN A 235 10.09 -9.32 -10.17
C ASN A 235 9.12 -9.96 -9.17
N ALA A 236 9.25 -11.28 -8.95
CA ALA A 236 8.36 -12.04 -8.07
C ALA A 236 8.45 -11.68 -6.56
N ALA A 237 9.41 -10.84 -6.15
CA ALA A 237 9.47 -10.29 -4.80
C ALA A 237 8.93 -8.84 -4.72
N GLY A 238 8.48 -8.27 -5.85
CA GLY A 238 7.98 -6.90 -5.94
C GLY A 238 9.07 -5.87 -6.23
N ASN A 239 10.33 -6.31 -6.35
CA ASN A 239 11.47 -5.44 -6.62
C ASN A 239 11.53 -5.05 -8.09
N PHE A 240 11.84 -3.78 -8.37
CA PHE A 240 12.07 -3.27 -9.70
C PHE A 240 13.37 -2.46 -9.74
N MET A 241 13.97 -2.41 -10.92
CA MET A 241 15.22 -1.70 -11.15
C MET A 241 15.31 -1.24 -12.61
N SER A 242 15.93 -0.08 -12.84
CA SER A 242 16.37 0.33 -14.18
C SER A 242 17.61 -0.44 -14.63
N SER A 243 18.00 -0.29 -15.89
CA SER A 243 19.18 -0.94 -16.48
C SER A 243 20.43 -0.06 -16.53
N ALA A 244 20.36 1.21 -16.13
CA ALA A 244 21.48 2.15 -16.11
C ALA A 244 21.65 2.78 -14.72
N VAL A 245 22.91 3.13 -14.38
CA VAL A 245 23.26 3.84 -13.14
C VAL A 245 22.96 5.35 -13.20
N ALA A 246 22.85 5.89 -14.42
CA ALA A 246 22.34 7.23 -14.68
C ALA A 246 20.83 7.18 -14.89
N ALA A 247 20.13 8.28 -14.59
CA ALA A 247 18.67 8.35 -14.71
C ALA A 247 18.17 7.98 -16.11
N GLY A 248 18.86 8.45 -17.15
CA GLY A 248 18.46 8.22 -18.54
C GLY A 248 17.11 8.86 -18.92
N VAL A 249 16.55 9.70 -18.04
CA VAL A 249 15.28 10.41 -18.20
C VAL A 249 15.40 11.82 -17.60
N PRO A 250 14.53 12.78 -17.99
CA PRO A 250 14.48 14.09 -17.38
C PRO A 250 14.20 14.02 -15.87
N VAL A 251 14.90 14.84 -15.09
CA VAL A 251 14.64 15.07 -13.67
C VAL A 251 14.25 16.54 -13.44
N PRO A 252 13.34 16.86 -12.51
CA PRO A 252 12.69 15.91 -11.60
C PRO A 252 11.61 15.07 -12.31
N TYR A 253 11.34 13.89 -11.78
CA TYR A 253 10.42 12.90 -12.33
C TYR A 253 9.26 12.61 -11.36
N THR A 254 8.19 12.00 -11.83
CA THR A 254 7.20 11.32 -10.97
C THR A 254 7.10 9.85 -11.36
N ALA A 255 6.57 9.01 -10.47
CA ALA A 255 6.30 7.60 -10.78
C ALA A 255 4.80 7.32 -10.76
N ARG A 256 4.37 6.35 -11.58
CA ARG A 256 3.02 5.81 -11.63
C ARG A 256 3.05 4.29 -11.60
N LEU A 257 2.32 3.73 -10.65
CA LEU A 257 2.09 2.29 -10.55
C LEU A 257 0.85 1.94 -11.36
N VAL A 258 0.93 0.88 -12.15
CA VAL A 258 -0.18 0.40 -12.98
C VAL A 258 -0.40 -1.08 -12.67
N ALA A 259 -1.62 -1.45 -12.28
CA ALA A 259 -2.01 -2.84 -12.06
C ALA A 259 -3.54 -2.98 -12.19
N ASN A 260 -4.03 -4.12 -12.69
CA ASN A 260 -5.46 -4.43 -12.77
C ASN A 260 -6.32 -3.35 -13.46
N GLY A 261 -5.76 -2.65 -14.47
CA GLY A 261 -6.45 -1.55 -15.16
C GLY A 261 -6.56 -0.24 -14.37
N LEU A 262 -5.97 -0.19 -13.17
CA LEU A 262 -5.91 0.99 -12.30
C LEU A 262 -4.52 1.61 -12.31
N THR A 263 -4.45 2.89 -11.97
CA THR A 263 -3.19 3.64 -11.84
C THR A 263 -3.12 4.39 -10.52
N ARG A 264 -1.91 4.47 -9.94
CA ARG A 264 -1.60 5.27 -8.74
C ARG A 264 -0.36 6.11 -9.02
N SER A 265 -0.44 7.43 -8.91
CA SER A 265 0.66 8.33 -9.27
C SER A 265 1.18 9.09 -8.06
N MET A 266 2.48 9.40 -8.05
CA MET A 266 3.06 10.31 -7.07
C MET A 266 2.48 11.72 -7.25
N ASN A 267 2.21 12.41 -6.13
CA ASN A 267 1.80 13.83 -6.17
C ASN A 267 2.98 14.78 -6.32
N GLY A 268 4.16 14.41 -5.80
CA GLY A 268 5.34 15.27 -5.74
C GLY A 268 6.45 14.79 -6.68
N PRO A 269 7.10 15.69 -7.44
CA PRO A 269 8.24 15.34 -8.27
C PRO A 269 9.48 15.03 -7.41
N GLN A 270 10.32 14.10 -7.86
CA GLN A 270 11.53 13.63 -7.17
C GLN A 270 12.76 13.64 -8.06
N THR A 271 13.94 13.61 -7.44
CA THR A 271 15.24 13.54 -8.13
C THR A 271 16.11 12.37 -7.67
N ASP A 272 15.72 11.67 -6.61
CA ASP A 272 16.44 10.53 -6.06
C ASP A 272 15.73 9.22 -6.45
N GLY A 273 16.39 8.39 -7.25
CA GLY A 273 15.81 7.12 -7.72
C GLY A 273 15.92 5.95 -6.74
N ASP A 274 16.41 6.15 -5.50
CA ASP A 274 16.28 5.15 -4.44
C ASP A 274 14.88 5.26 -3.80
N CYS A 275 13.87 4.62 -4.42
CA CYS A 275 12.48 4.84 -4.03
C CYS A 275 12.20 4.45 -2.58
N ASN A 276 12.84 3.39 -2.08
CA ASN A 276 12.66 2.88 -0.73
C ASN A 276 13.28 3.79 0.36
N LYS A 277 14.05 4.82 -0.03
CA LYS A 277 14.54 5.85 0.89
C LYS A 277 13.41 6.69 1.48
N CYS A 278 12.42 7.06 0.67
CA CYS A 278 11.20 7.76 1.11
C CYS A 278 10.10 6.75 1.45
N HIS A 279 10.00 5.66 0.67
CA HIS A 279 8.97 4.64 0.82
C HIS A 279 9.38 3.51 1.78
N THR A 280 9.67 3.88 3.03
CA THR A 280 9.98 2.96 4.14
C THR A 280 8.72 2.32 4.73
N GLU A 281 8.86 1.44 5.73
CA GLU A 281 7.72 0.82 6.44
C GLU A 281 6.71 1.86 6.97
N GLN A 282 7.21 2.98 7.49
CA GLN A 282 6.39 4.06 8.07
C GLN A 282 6.27 5.26 7.13
N GLY A 283 7.03 5.28 6.04
CA GLY A 283 7.17 6.44 5.18
C GLY A 283 8.07 7.51 5.81
N THR A 284 8.81 8.19 4.96
CA THR A 284 9.65 9.33 5.30
C THR A 284 9.57 10.37 4.18
N GLU A 285 10.05 11.58 4.43
CA GLU A 285 10.11 12.65 3.41
C GLU A 285 8.73 12.95 2.74
N GLY A 286 7.64 12.78 3.49
CA GLY A 286 6.28 13.02 3.01
C GLY A 286 5.60 11.83 2.31
N ALA A 287 6.26 10.68 2.20
CA ALA A 287 5.59 9.45 1.80
C ALA A 287 4.74 8.88 2.95
N PRO A 288 3.58 8.27 2.67
CA PRO A 288 2.72 7.63 3.69
C PRO A 288 3.24 6.26 4.15
N GLY A 289 4.24 5.69 3.47
CA GLY A 289 4.67 4.31 3.65
C GLY A 289 5.27 3.76 2.36
N ARG A 290 5.18 2.45 2.20
CA ARG A 290 5.58 1.69 1.02
C ARG A 290 4.92 2.17 -0.28
N LEU A 291 5.55 1.85 -1.40
CA LEU A 291 4.88 1.90 -2.70
C LEU A 291 3.81 0.80 -2.73
N VAL A 292 2.54 1.18 -2.77
CA VAL A 292 1.41 0.25 -2.79
C VAL A 292 0.80 0.17 -4.18
N TRP A 293 0.48 -1.03 -4.66
CA TRP A 293 -0.27 -1.24 -5.90
C TRP A 293 -1.60 -0.47 -5.89
N PRO A 294 -2.05 0.07 -7.04
CA PRO A 294 -3.37 0.68 -7.12
C PRO A 294 -4.44 -0.36 -6.76
N ARG A 295 -5.34 0.02 -5.86
CA ARG A 295 -6.50 -0.78 -5.45
C ARG A 295 -7.78 0.02 -5.63
N SER A 296 -8.92 -0.65 -5.70
CA SER A 296 -10.23 -0.02 -5.56
C SER A 296 -10.90 -0.59 -4.33
N TYR A 297 -11.39 0.28 -3.43
CA TYR A 297 -12.20 -0.18 -2.29
C TYR A 297 -13.62 -0.57 -2.72
N ASP A 298 -14.05 -0.14 -3.91
CA ASP A 298 -15.28 -0.61 -4.56
C ASP A 298 -15.06 -1.92 -5.35
N ALA A 299 -13.83 -2.46 -5.39
CA ALA A 299 -13.60 -3.75 -6.02
C ALA A 299 -14.42 -4.80 -5.26
N PRO A 300 -15.18 -5.66 -5.96
CA PRO A 300 -15.80 -6.82 -5.33
C PRO A 300 -14.74 -7.59 -4.55
N PRO A 301 -15.05 -8.11 -3.35
CA PRO A 301 -14.10 -8.96 -2.64
C PRO A 301 -13.64 -10.09 -3.57
N PRO A 302 -12.36 -10.51 -3.51
CA PRO A 302 -11.90 -11.66 -4.28
C PRO A 302 -12.85 -12.83 -4.01
N PRO A 303 -13.25 -13.58 -5.04
CA PRO A 303 -14.13 -14.71 -4.82
C PRO A 303 -13.46 -15.73 -3.88
N THR A 304 -14.27 -16.48 -3.15
CA THR A 304 -13.77 -17.55 -2.29
C THR A 304 -13.06 -18.61 -3.16
N PRO A 305 -11.85 -19.06 -2.81
CA PRO A 305 -11.17 -20.10 -3.57
C PRO A 305 -11.97 -21.40 -3.53
N PRO A 306 -11.88 -22.24 -4.59
CA PRO A 306 -12.40 -23.59 -4.54
C PRO A 306 -11.72 -24.39 -3.41
N VAL A 307 -12.36 -25.44 -2.94
CA VAL A 307 -11.73 -26.42 -2.04
C VAL A 307 -11.64 -27.73 -2.80
N LEU A 308 -10.43 -28.19 -3.09
CA LEU A 308 -10.22 -29.50 -3.70
C LEU A 308 -10.59 -30.58 -2.67
N VAL A 309 -11.52 -31.46 -3.02
CA VAL A 309 -12.07 -32.48 -2.11
C VAL A 309 -11.74 -33.91 -2.54
N GLY A 310 -11.28 -34.11 -3.77
CA GLY A 310 -10.96 -35.44 -4.28
C GLY A 310 -9.98 -35.44 -5.43
N LEU A 311 -9.13 -36.46 -5.42
CA LEU A 311 -8.26 -36.83 -6.52
C LEU A 311 -8.41 -38.34 -6.71
N ILE A 312 -9.22 -38.73 -7.69
CA ILE A 312 -9.70 -40.09 -7.88
C ILE A 312 -9.03 -40.69 -9.11
N PRO A 313 -8.26 -41.78 -8.98
CA PRO A 313 -7.82 -42.55 -10.12
C PRO A 313 -9.00 -43.12 -10.91
N MET A 314 -9.08 -42.79 -12.20
CA MET A 314 -10.09 -43.31 -13.12
C MET A 314 -9.40 -43.86 -14.37
N GLY A 315 -9.13 -45.17 -14.36
CA GLY A 315 -8.38 -45.82 -15.43
C GLY A 315 -6.91 -45.46 -15.35
N ASP A 316 -6.37 -44.91 -16.43
CA ASP A 316 -5.00 -44.43 -16.52
C ASP A 316 -4.86 -42.94 -16.23
N ALA A 317 -5.91 -42.23 -15.80
CA ALA A 317 -5.87 -40.78 -15.54
C ALA A 317 -6.45 -40.39 -14.16
N LEU A 318 -6.22 -39.14 -13.75
CA LEU A 318 -6.76 -38.59 -12.50
C LEU A 318 -8.02 -37.74 -12.74
N HIS A 319 -9.04 -37.97 -11.92
CA HIS A 319 -10.25 -37.16 -11.86
C HIS A 319 -10.23 -36.28 -10.60
N VAL A 320 -10.17 -34.97 -10.80
CA VAL A 320 -10.08 -33.99 -9.71
C VAL A 320 -11.48 -33.45 -9.42
N THR A 321 -11.86 -33.34 -8.13
CA THR A 321 -13.14 -32.78 -7.70
C THR A 321 -12.97 -31.69 -6.64
N TRP A 322 -13.87 -30.72 -6.63
CA TRP A 322 -13.82 -29.57 -5.72
C TRP A 322 -15.21 -29.03 -5.37
N THR A 323 -15.28 -28.20 -4.33
CA THR A 323 -16.43 -27.33 -4.07
C THR A 323 -16.08 -25.90 -4.48
N ALA A 324 -17.04 -25.19 -5.08
CA ALA A 324 -16.90 -23.79 -5.46
C ALA A 324 -18.29 -23.13 -5.51
N ALA A 325 -18.34 -21.81 -5.28
CA ALA A 325 -19.57 -21.03 -5.37
C ALA A 325 -19.25 -19.63 -5.90
N GLY A 326 -20.17 -19.07 -6.69
CA GLY A 326 -20.06 -17.69 -7.17
C GLY A 326 -18.96 -17.42 -8.20
N CYS A 327 -18.46 -18.46 -8.87
CA CYS A 327 -17.44 -18.33 -9.91
C CYS A 327 -18.07 -18.11 -11.30
N ASP A 328 -17.44 -17.29 -12.13
CA ASP A 328 -17.66 -17.25 -13.58
C ASP A 328 -16.84 -18.36 -14.27
N LYS A 329 -15.62 -18.60 -13.77
CA LYS A 329 -14.69 -19.63 -14.25
C LYS A 329 -13.94 -20.31 -13.10
N ILE A 330 -13.54 -21.55 -13.32
CA ILE A 330 -12.55 -22.26 -12.49
C ILE A 330 -11.25 -22.40 -13.28
N LEU A 331 -10.14 -21.96 -12.69
CA LEU A 331 -8.81 -22.13 -13.25
C LEU A 331 -8.13 -23.29 -12.51
N LEU A 332 -7.88 -24.41 -13.20
CA LEU A 332 -7.23 -25.58 -12.61
C LEU A 332 -5.77 -25.62 -13.04
N PHE A 333 -4.88 -25.63 -12.05
CA PHE A 333 -3.44 -25.68 -12.26
C PHE A 333 -2.90 -27.05 -11.87
N ARG A 334 -1.90 -27.52 -12.61
CA ARG A 334 -1.21 -28.79 -12.37
C ARG A 334 0.29 -28.60 -12.31
N ASN A 335 0.91 -29.40 -11.46
CA ASN A 335 2.34 -29.57 -11.31
C ASN A 335 2.68 -31.06 -11.46
N GLU A 336 3.88 -31.37 -11.98
CA GLU A 336 4.42 -32.72 -12.11
C GLU A 336 5.71 -32.85 -11.27
N ASN A 337 5.76 -33.86 -10.40
CA ASN A 337 6.92 -34.20 -9.56
C ASN A 337 7.49 -33.03 -8.74
N GLY A 338 6.62 -32.12 -8.26
CA GLY A 338 7.02 -30.97 -7.44
C GLY A 338 7.70 -29.83 -8.21
N GLY A 339 7.58 -29.79 -9.54
CA GLY A 339 7.94 -28.66 -10.39
C GLY A 339 7.09 -27.40 -10.20
N ALA A 340 6.88 -26.61 -11.26
CA ALA A 340 6.06 -25.41 -11.20
C ALA A 340 4.60 -25.70 -11.58
N PHE A 341 3.64 -25.06 -10.91
CA PHE A 341 2.24 -25.11 -11.32
C PHE A 341 2.03 -24.34 -12.63
N SER A 342 1.35 -25.00 -13.58
CA SER A 342 0.92 -24.42 -14.85
C SER A 342 -0.59 -24.54 -14.98
N LEU A 343 -1.23 -23.56 -15.63
CA LEU A 343 -2.68 -23.60 -15.89
C LEU A 343 -2.95 -24.68 -16.94
N VAL A 344 -3.72 -25.70 -16.58
CA VAL A 344 -4.07 -26.81 -17.48
C VAL A 344 -5.51 -26.72 -17.99
N TYR A 345 -6.44 -26.17 -17.19
CA TYR A 345 -7.82 -26.00 -17.61
C TYR A 345 -8.42 -24.65 -17.18
N THR A 346 -9.29 -24.11 -18.03
CA THR A 346 -10.21 -23.01 -17.71
C THR A 346 -11.63 -23.49 -17.93
N LEU A 347 -12.34 -23.76 -16.85
CA LEU A 347 -13.63 -24.42 -16.83
C LEU A 347 -14.77 -23.43 -16.55
N GLY A 348 -16.01 -23.86 -16.78
CA GLY A 348 -17.19 -23.09 -16.38
C GLY A 348 -17.24 -22.92 -14.86
N GLY A 349 -17.75 -21.78 -14.39
CA GLY A 349 -17.78 -21.48 -12.96
C GLY A 349 -18.67 -22.40 -12.11
N SER A 350 -19.60 -23.12 -12.73
CA SER A 350 -20.41 -24.17 -12.08
C SER A 350 -19.78 -25.57 -12.16
N THR A 351 -18.63 -25.72 -12.82
CA THR A 351 -17.93 -27.01 -12.92
C THR A 351 -17.28 -27.32 -11.58
N ILE A 352 -17.50 -28.53 -11.07
CA ILE A 352 -16.99 -29.02 -9.79
C ILE A 352 -16.06 -30.23 -9.91
N GLU A 353 -15.77 -30.65 -11.14
CA GLU A 353 -14.90 -31.78 -11.43
C GLU A 353 -14.23 -31.65 -12.78
N GLN A 354 -13.08 -32.32 -12.94
CA GLN A 354 -12.38 -32.44 -14.22
C GLN A 354 -11.62 -33.76 -14.28
N HIS A 355 -11.87 -34.52 -15.34
CA HIS A 355 -11.03 -35.64 -15.74
C HIS A 355 -9.78 -35.10 -16.45
N ASP A 356 -8.59 -35.32 -15.92
CA ASP A 356 -7.34 -34.83 -16.50
C ASP A 356 -6.64 -35.91 -17.32
N ASP A 357 -6.96 -35.96 -18.62
CA ASP A 357 -6.33 -36.87 -19.59
C ASP A 357 -4.81 -36.67 -19.72
N GLY A 358 -4.28 -35.52 -19.28
CA GLY A 358 -2.85 -35.24 -19.31
C GLY A 358 -2.08 -35.79 -18.10
N ALA A 359 -2.78 -36.31 -17.10
CA ALA A 359 -2.20 -36.87 -15.90
C ALA A 359 -2.24 -38.40 -15.92
N TYR A 360 -1.49 -39.02 -16.85
CA TYR A 360 -1.64 -40.44 -17.17
C TYR A 360 -0.50 -41.37 -16.68
N SER A 361 0.60 -40.81 -16.20
CA SER A 361 1.77 -41.60 -15.79
C SER A 361 1.68 -41.98 -14.31
N SER A 362 1.56 -43.28 -14.01
CA SER A 362 1.62 -43.79 -12.62
C SER A 362 3.00 -43.60 -11.96
N ALA A 363 4.04 -43.28 -12.74
CA ALA A 363 5.36 -42.93 -12.25
C ALA A 363 5.51 -41.42 -11.92
N THR A 364 4.50 -40.61 -12.25
CA THR A 364 4.50 -39.17 -12.04
C THR A 364 3.52 -38.81 -10.93
N VAL A 365 3.96 -38.01 -9.97
CA VAL A 365 3.06 -37.40 -8.97
C VAL A 365 2.55 -36.10 -9.55
N TYR A 366 1.24 -36.00 -9.70
CA TYR A 366 0.54 -34.79 -10.15
C TYR A 366 -0.06 -34.09 -8.95
N CYS A 367 0.24 -32.81 -8.79
CA CYS A 367 -0.36 -31.94 -7.77
C CYS A 367 -1.27 -30.91 -8.42
N TYR A 368 -2.40 -30.62 -7.77
CA TYR A 368 -3.43 -29.71 -8.27
C TYR A 368 -3.73 -28.60 -7.26
N ARG A 369 -4.06 -27.44 -7.79
CA ARG A 369 -4.70 -26.32 -7.09
C ARG A 369 -5.63 -25.61 -8.05
N ALA A 370 -6.64 -24.94 -7.53
CA ALA A 370 -7.62 -24.22 -8.32
C ALA A 370 -7.80 -22.78 -7.84
N GLN A 371 -8.27 -21.93 -8.75
CA GLN A 371 -8.73 -20.58 -8.44
C GLN A 371 -10.14 -20.38 -8.99
N CYS A 372 -10.95 -19.62 -8.25
CA CYS A 372 -12.22 -19.12 -8.72
C CYS A 372 -11.99 -17.78 -9.40
N LYS A 373 -12.55 -17.55 -10.58
CA LYS A 373 -12.57 -16.23 -11.22
C LYS A 373 -14.00 -15.72 -11.28
N ALA A 374 -14.24 -14.54 -10.70
CA ALA A 374 -15.53 -13.88 -10.69
C ALA A 374 -15.34 -12.37 -10.91
N GLY A 375 -16.15 -11.77 -11.78
CA GLY A 375 -16.07 -10.33 -12.05
C GLY A 375 -14.71 -9.87 -12.59
N GLY A 376 -13.97 -10.77 -13.25
CA GLY A 376 -12.62 -10.49 -13.75
C GLY A 376 -11.48 -10.66 -12.74
N ILE A 377 -11.79 -10.91 -11.46
CA ILE A 377 -10.82 -11.10 -10.36
C ILE A 377 -10.69 -12.60 -10.05
N ALA A 378 -9.47 -13.07 -9.82
CA ALA A 378 -9.22 -14.45 -9.36
C ALA A 378 -9.07 -14.49 -7.83
N SER A 379 -9.51 -15.58 -7.21
CA SER A 379 -9.23 -15.91 -5.81
C SER A 379 -7.75 -16.19 -5.60
N VAL A 380 -7.33 -16.29 -4.34
CA VAL A 380 -6.10 -17.00 -3.99
C VAL A 380 -6.17 -18.47 -4.44
N ASP A 381 -5.04 -19.18 -4.39
CA ASP A 381 -5.03 -20.62 -4.66
C ASP A 381 -5.83 -21.38 -3.61
N SER A 382 -6.50 -22.46 -4.03
CA SER A 382 -7.09 -23.46 -3.14
C SER A 382 -6.04 -24.19 -2.30
N ASN A 383 -6.50 -25.10 -1.44
CA ASN A 383 -5.66 -26.19 -0.96
C ASN A 383 -5.08 -27.01 -2.13
N GLU A 384 -3.96 -27.67 -1.86
CA GLU A 384 -3.28 -28.55 -2.81
C GLU A 384 -3.67 -30.01 -2.58
N LEU A 385 -3.87 -30.78 -3.66
CA LEU A 385 -4.00 -32.24 -3.60
C LEU A 385 -3.05 -32.89 -4.62
N CYS A 386 -2.32 -33.92 -4.18
CA CYS A 386 -1.36 -34.64 -4.99
C CYS A 386 -1.66 -36.14 -5.07
N GLY A 387 -1.34 -36.77 -6.20
CA GLY A 387 -1.50 -38.20 -6.41
C GLY A 387 -1.00 -38.65 -7.77
N SER A 388 -1.09 -39.96 -8.00
CA SER A 388 -0.76 -40.61 -9.28
C SER A 388 -1.94 -41.48 -9.71
N PRO A 389 -2.18 -41.66 -11.02
CA PRO A 389 -3.16 -42.62 -11.55
C PRO A 389 -2.97 -44.05 -11.04
#